data_AF-A0AAP4RBA8-F1
#
_entry.id   AF-A0AAP4RBA8-F1
#
_cell.length_a   1.000
_cell.length_b   1.000
_cell.length_c   1.000
_cell.angle_alpha   90.00
_cell.angle_beta   90.00
_cell.angle_gamma   90.00
#
_symmetry.space_group_name_H-M   'P 1'
#
loop_
_entity.id
_entity.type
_entity.pdbx_description
1 polymer ?
#
loop_
_entity_poly.entity_id
_entity_poly.type
_entity_poly.pdbx_seq_one_letter_code
_entity_poly.pdbx_strand_id
1 'polypeptide(L)'
;MMSFIVRILAAILFLAGPLSAHAVLIATPLPGDTRLVRFDFDPNNTYQILTRPKAVTDIQLEPGEVVKGVALGDSFSWDCETGVAGHIFIRPKYDDVVTSGTVVTDHRTYQLMLRSTESDVGKWYQRVTWGYPGTSMLQPLATTAAPKASGVGPTANDPLTRGVDVEQLNFDYRISGNAPFKPVQVIDNGTFTWIQMPANIQDWPAVFWVTPDNRYAALDPVVDGKYLKVTKVMHKFLLKIGKEEVEITNNKVAQ
;
A
#
# COMPACT_ATOMS: atom_id res chain seq x y z
N MET A 1 6.88 -16.82 -71.80
CA MET A 1 6.15 -17.85 -71.02
C MET A 1 7.16 -18.89 -70.58
N MET A 2 7.46 -19.18 -69.30
CA MET A 2 6.94 -18.74 -68.01
C MET A 2 7.92 -19.28 -66.93
N SER A 3 8.37 -18.41 -66.02
CA SER A 3 8.84 -18.64 -64.62
C SER A 3 10.00 -19.65 -64.37
N PHE A 4 11.26 -19.32 -64.03
CA PHE A 4 11.92 -18.47 -63.02
C PHE A 4 11.87 -18.93 -61.54
N ILE A 5 13.06 -19.31 -61.04
CA ILE A 5 13.63 -19.20 -59.67
C ILE A 5 12.97 -19.95 -58.50
N VAL A 6 13.77 -20.79 -57.81
CA VAL A 6 13.90 -20.73 -56.35
C VAL A 6 15.37 -20.99 -55.96
N ARG A 7 16.04 -19.94 -55.46
CA ARG A 7 17.37 -20.00 -54.84
C ARG A 7 17.18 -20.07 -53.32
N ILE A 8 17.86 -21.02 -52.68
CA ILE A 8 17.98 -21.17 -51.23
C ILE A 8 19.20 -20.37 -50.77
N LEU A 9 19.03 -19.33 -49.93
CA LEU A 9 19.96 -19.00 -48.84
C LEU A 9 19.43 -17.88 -47.90
N ALA A 10 19.38 -18.22 -46.60
CA ALA A 10 19.64 -17.43 -45.40
C ALA A 10 19.18 -15.95 -45.28
N ALA A 11 18.29 -15.71 -44.31
CA ALA A 11 18.52 -14.74 -43.23
C ALA A 11 17.51 -15.00 -42.09
N ILE A 12 17.99 -15.62 -41.02
CA ILE A 12 17.26 -15.76 -39.76
C ILE A 12 17.36 -14.41 -39.04
N LEU A 13 16.26 -13.65 -39.03
CA LEU A 13 16.14 -12.45 -38.21
C LEU A 13 15.50 -12.83 -36.87
N PHE A 14 16.33 -13.15 -35.87
CA PHE A 14 15.90 -13.18 -34.46
C PHE A 14 15.64 -11.74 -34.01
N LEU A 15 14.41 -11.25 -34.18
CA LEU A 15 14.00 -10.04 -33.48
C LEU A 15 13.63 -10.45 -32.05
N ALA A 16 14.56 -10.21 -31.13
CA ALA A 16 14.35 -10.34 -29.70
C ALA A 16 13.19 -9.42 -29.26
N GLY A 17 12.00 -10.00 -29.09
CA GLY A 17 10.91 -9.31 -28.42
C GLY A 17 11.28 -9.08 -26.96
N PRO A 18 10.93 -7.93 -26.35
CA PRO A 18 11.19 -7.72 -24.95
C PRO A 18 10.41 -8.76 -24.13
N LEU A 19 11.14 -9.60 -23.40
CA LEU A 19 10.64 -10.41 -22.30
C LEU A 19 10.15 -9.46 -21.20
N SER A 20 8.94 -8.92 -21.35
CA SER A 20 8.22 -8.33 -20.22
C SER A 20 7.60 -9.48 -19.44
N ALA A 21 8.45 -10.23 -18.71
CA ALA A 21 8.00 -11.18 -17.72
C ALA A 21 7.43 -10.38 -16.54
N HIS A 22 6.15 -10.03 -16.61
CA HIS A 22 5.41 -9.62 -15.43
C HIS A 22 5.20 -10.90 -14.62
N ALA A 23 6.09 -11.16 -13.67
CA ALA A 23 5.91 -12.23 -12.72
C ALA A 23 4.73 -11.87 -11.81
N VAL A 24 3.52 -12.18 -12.28
CA VAL A 24 2.32 -12.13 -11.44
C VAL A 24 2.51 -13.18 -10.36
N LEU A 25 2.62 -12.72 -9.12
CA LEU A 25 2.80 -13.63 -8.00
C LEU A 25 1.51 -14.44 -7.81
N ILE A 26 1.62 -15.77 -7.86
CA ILE A 26 0.48 -16.68 -7.79
C ILE A 26 0.23 -17.09 -6.35
N ALA A 27 -1.02 -16.98 -5.91
CA ALA A 27 -1.46 -17.49 -4.62
C ALA A 27 -1.38 -19.02 -4.62
N THR A 28 -0.61 -19.60 -3.70
CA THR A 28 -0.52 -21.06 -3.54
C THR A 28 -1.56 -21.52 -2.52
N PRO A 29 -2.57 -22.32 -2.90
CA PRO A 29 -3.54 -22.84 -1.95
C PRO A 29 -2.91 -23.84 -0.99
N LEU A 30 -3.33 -23.82 0.27
CA LEU A 30 -2.91 -24.81 1.26
C LEU A 30 -3.63 -26.14 1.03
N PRO A 31 -3.01 -27.29 1.38
CA PRO A 31 -3.57 -28.62 1.07
C PRO A 31 -4.96 -28.91 1.67
N GLY A 32 -5.32 -28.25 2.76
CA GLY A 32 -6.57 -28.51 3.48
C GLY A 32 -7.79 -27.74 2.95
N ASP A 33 -7.61 -26.47 2.59
CA ASP A 33 -8.69 -25.59 2.10
C ASP A 33 -8.10 -24.61 1.08
N THR A 34 -8.66 -24.63 -0.13
CA THR A 34 -8.20 -23.83 -1.27
C THR A 34 -8.42 -22.33 -1.11
N ARG A 35 -9.21 -21.92 -0.10
CA ARG A 35 -9.43 -20.52 0.27
C ARG A 35 -8.39 -19.99 1.25
N LEU A 36 -7.56 -20.87 1.80
CA LEU A 36 -6.39 -20.49 2.58
C LEU A 36 -5.21 -20.50 1.63
N VAL A 37 -4.66 -19.32 1.35
CA VAL A 37 -3.60 -19.17 0.36
C VAL A 37 -2.37 -18.56 0.97
N ARG A 38 -1.23 -18.95 0.42
CA ARG A 38 0.08 -18.40 0.74
C ARG A 38 0.72 -17.81 -0.51
N PHE A 39 1.21 -16.59 -0.38
CA PHE A 39 2.11 -15.96 -1.33
C PHE A 39 3.56 -16.13 -0.88
N ASP A 40 4.53 -16.03 -1.78
CA ASP A 40 5.91 -15.79 -1.37
C ASP A 40 6.16 -14.28 -1.33
N PHE A 41 6.70 -13.80 -0.22
CA PHE A 41 6.95 -12.38 -0.02
C PHE A 41 8.03 -11.91 -0.98
N ASP A 42 7.67 -10.92 -1.78
CA ASP A 42 8.51 -10.13 -2.64
C ASP A 42 8.18 -8.64 -2.39
N PRO A 43 9.15 -7.83 -1.90
CA PRO A 43 8.91 -6.41 -1.64
C PRO A 43 8.62 -5.60 -2.92
N ASN A 44 8.94 -6.13 -4.11
CA ASN A 44 8.80 -5.46 -5.39
C ASN A 44 7.55 -5.91 -6.16
N ASN A 45 6.63 -6.62 -5.52
CA ASN A 45 5.46 -7.18 -6.19
C ASN A 45 4.14 -6.75 -5.52
N THR A 46 3.06 -6.80 -6.30
CA THR A 46 1.70 -6.51 -5.85
C THR A 46 0.92 -7.81 -5.71
N TYR A 47 0.28 -8.00 -4.56
CA TYR A 47 -0.49 -9.20 -4.24
C TYR A 47 -1.95 -9.01 -4.62
N GLN A 48 -2.42 -9.77 -5.60
CA GLN A 48 -3.84 -9.77 -5.95
C GLN A 48 -4.62 -10.64 -4.96
N ILE A 49 -5.47 -10.00 -4.16
CA ILE A 49 -6.29 -10.66 -3.15
C ILE A 49 -7.73 -10.68 -3.63
N LEU A 50 -8.26 -11.91 -3.79
CA LEU A 50 -9.66 -12.13 -4.11
C LEU A 50 -10.47 -12.10 -2.81
N THR A 51 -11.50 -11.27 -2.81
CA THR A 51 -12.41 -11.06 -1.69
C THR A 51 -13.85 -11.20 -2.18
N ARG A 52 -14.83 -11.24 -1.28
CA ARG A 52 -16.24 -11.39 -1.66
C ARG A 52 -17.16 -10.71 -0.66
N PRO A 53 -18.27 -10.09 -1.08
CA PRO A 53 -19.21 -9.52 -0.13
C PRO A 53 -19.79 -10.59 0.78
N LYS A 54 -20.18 -10.19 1.99
CA LYS A 54 -20.66 -11.08 3.06
C LYS A 54 -19.61 -12.12 3.53
N ALA A 55 -18.36 -11.99 3.12
CA ALA A 55 -17.25 -12.84 3.55
C ALA A 55 -16.06 -11.97 4.01
N VAL A 56 -15.33 -12.43 5.03
CA VAL A 56 -14.16 -11.72 5.58
C VAL A 56 -12.89 -12.36 5.07
N THR A 57 -12.04 -11.61 4.38
CA THR A 57 -10.68 -12.03 4.07
C THR A 57 -9.74 -11.63 5.20
N ASP A 58 -9.16 -12.62 5.88
CA ASP A 58 -8.15 -12.47 6.92
C ASP A 58 -6.75 -12.38 6.29
N ILE A 59 -6.15 -11.20 6.32
CA ILE A 59 -4.75 -11.01 5.95
C ILE A 59 -3.92 -11.22 7.21
N GLN A 60 -3.21 -12.34 7.27
CA GLN A 60 -2.40 -12.74 8.42
C GLN A 60 -0.92 -12.54 8.11
N LEU A 61 -0.30 -11.67 8.89
CA LEU A 61 1.12 -11.30 8.80
C LEU A 61 2.01 -12.29 9.57
N GLU A 62 3.33 -12.09 9.48
CA GLU A 62 4.26 -12.88 10.28
C GLU A 62 4.00 -12.70 11.78
N PRO A 63 4.08 -13.76 12.60
CA PRO A 63 4.01 -13.62 14.05
C PRO A 63 5.03 -12.60 14.58
N GLY A 64 4.55 -11.61 15.32
CA GLY A 64 5.37 -10.52 15.87
C GLY A 64 5.43 -9.26 15.00
N GLU A 65 4.92 -9.31 13.78
CA GLU A 65 4.83 -8.14 12.90
C GLU A 65 3.68 -7.22 13.31
N VAL A 66 3.97 -5.92 13.49
CA VAL A 66 3.04 -4.92 14.00
C VAL A 66 2.61 -3.96 12.91
N VAL A 67 1.31 -3.90 12.63
CA VAL A 67 0.72 -2.96 11.67
C VAL A 67 0.89 -1.51 12.15
N LYS A 68 1.50 -0.68 11.31
CA LYS A 68 1.65 0.77 11.54
C LYS A 68 0.58 1.57 10.83
N GLY A 69 0.10 1.08 9.68
CA GLY A 69 -0.96 1.72 8.93
C GLY A 69 -1.47 0.87 7.79
N VAL A 70 -2.70 1.13 7.38
CA VAL A 70 -3.32 0.57 6.18
C VAL A 70 -3.98 1.71 5.40
N ALA A 71 -3.70 1.78 4.11
CA ALA A 71 -4.32 2.73 3.20
C ALA A 71 -5.03 1.96 2.08
N LEU A 72 -6.29 2.26 1.82
CA LEU A 72 -7.06 1.71 0.70
C LEU A 72 -7.45 2.82 -0.25
N GLY A 73 -7.37 2.58 -1.56
CA GLY A 73 -7.72 3.55 -2.59
C GLY A 73 -9.21 3.88 -2.64
N ASP A 74 -10.07 2.90 -2.31
CA ASP A 74 -11.51 3.05 -2.16
C ASP A 74 -11.89 2.52 -0.78
N SER A 75 -12.04 3.42 0.19
CA SER A 75 -12.49 3.06 1.55
C SER A 75 -14.01 3.09 1.72
N PHE A 76 -14.75 3.51 0.67
CA PHE A 76 -16.20 3.50 0.69
C PHE A 76 -16.73 2.11 0.43
N SER A 77 -16.23 1.45 -0.61
CA SER A 77 -16.63 0.10 -1.02
C SER A 77 -15.97 -1.00 -0.20
N TRP A 78 -15.04 -0.66 0.69
CA TRP A 78 -14.21 -1.62 1.42
C TRP A 78 -14.14 -1.28 2.91
N ASP A 79 -14.57 -2.22 3.74
CA ASP A 79 -14.34 -2.16 5.19
C ASP A 79 -13.00 -2.81 5.51
N CYS A 80 -12.19 -2.11 6.29
CA CYS A 80 -10.89 -2.57 6.78
C CYS A 80 -10.85 -2.43 8.30
N GLU A 81 -10.55 -3.52 8.98
CA GLU A 81 -10.41 -3.56 10.44
C GLU A 81 -9.00 -3.99 10.83
N THR A 82 -8.36 -3.17 11.64
CA THR A 82 -7.07 -3.43 12.28
C THR A 82 -7.25 -3.28 13.79
N GLY A 83 -6.72 -4.21 14.57
CA GLY A 83 -6.94 -4.23 16.03
C GLY A 83 -6.57 -5.54 16.70
N VAL A 84 -6.51 -6.62 15.92
CA VAL A 84 -5.92 -7.89 16.34
C VAL A 84 -4.48 -7.93 15.83
N ALA A 85 -3.52 -8.17 16.73
CA ALA A 85 -2.10 -8.16 16.39
C ALA A 85 -1.79 -9.19 15.28
N GLY A 86 -1.14 -8.73 14.20
CA GLY A 86 -0.80 -9.57 13.05
C GLY A 86 -1.96 -9.90 12.10
N HIS A 87 -3.17 -9.36 12.33
CA HIS A 87 -4.36 -9.62 11.52
C HIS A 87 -4.96 -8.33 10.96
N ILE A 88 -5.37 -8.38 9.70
CA ILE A 88 -6.10 -7.30 9.02
C ILE A 88 -7.31 -7.93 8.33
N PHE A 89 -8.51 -7.49 8.70
CA PHE A 89 -9.74 -8.02 8.12
C PHE A 89 -10.26 -7.09 7.04
N ILE A 90 -10.47 -7.63 5.83
CA ILE A 90 -10.97 -6.91 4.67
C ILE A 90 -12.32 -7.48 4.24
N ARG A 91 -13.30 -6.60 3.99
CA ARG A 91 -14.61 -6.94 3.43
C ARG A 91 -15.04 -5.95 2.35
N PRO A 92 -15.30 -6.38 1.11
CA PRO A 92 -15.96 -5.53 0.13
C PRO A 92 -17.47 -5.44 0.41
N LYS A 93 -18.07 -4.29 0.08
CA LYS A 93 -19.52 -4.03 0.19
C LYS A 93 -20.28 -4.41 -1.07
N TYR A 94 -19.64 -4.31 -2.23
CA TYR A 94 -20.24 -4.51 -3.55
C TYR A 94 -19.49 -5.59 -4.32
N ASP A 95 -20.19 -6.23 -5.25
CA ASP A 95 -19.60 -7.17 -6.21
C ASP A 95 -18.74 -6.42 -7.24
N ASP A 96 -17.74 -7.10 -7.79
CA ASP A 96 -16.90 -6.65 -8.92
C ASP A 96 -16.16 -5.30 -8.78
N VAL A 97 -16.04 -4.78 -7.56
CA VAL A 97 -15.19 -3.62 -7.26
C VAL A 97 -13.72 -4.01 -7.13
N VAL A 98 -12.83 -3.12 -7.54
CA VAL A 98 -11.38 -3.31 -7.48
C VAL A 98 -10.75 -2.06 -6.87
N THR A 99 -9.80 -2.25 -5.95
CA THR A 99 -9.03 -1.14 -5.40
C THR A 99 -7.61 -1.55 -5.05
N SER A 100 -6.71 -0.57 -5.00
CA SER A 100 -5.38 -0.75 -4.45
C SER A 100 -5.41 -0.63 -2.92
N GLY A 101 -4.45 -1.28 -2.27
CA GLY A 101 -4.20 -1.11 -0.85
C GLY A 101 -2.72 -1.18 -0.52
N THR A 102 -2.31 -0.52 0.55
CA THR A 102 -0.96 -0.62 1.08
C THR A 102 -1.05 -0.88 2.58
N VAL A 103 -0.39 -1.95 3.02
CA VAL A 103 -0.22 -2.26 4.45
C VAL A 103 1.22 -1.99 4.82
N VAL A 104 1.45 -1.15 5.81
CA VAL A 104 2.78 -0.84 6.35
C VAL A 104 2.89 -1.38 7.76
N THR A 105 3.97 -2.12 8.03
CA THR A 105 4.28 -2.70 9.33
C THR A 105 5.64 -2.19 9.83
N ASP A 106 6.09 -2.67 10.98
CA ASP A 106 7.46 -2.47 11.46
C ASP A 106 8.52 -3.27 10.71
N HIS A 107 8.14 -4.30 9.94
CA HIS A 107 9.08 -5.14 9.21
C HIS A 107 9.00 -4.94 7.69
N ARG A 108 7.80 -4.73 7.14
CA ARG A 108 7.52 -4.85 5.71
C ARG A 108 6.43 -3.90 5.25
N THR A 109 6.35 -3.73 3.94
CA THR A 109 5.23 -3.09 3.27
C THR A 109 4.66 -4.07 2.25
N TYR A 110 3.34 -4.20 2.23
CA TYR A 110 2.61 -5.06 1.31
C TYR A 110 1.79 -4.20 0.35
N GLN A 111 2.05 -4.35 -0.95
CA GLN A 111 1.25 -3.72 -1.99
C GLN A 111 0.13 -4.68 -2.41
N LEU A 112 -1.11 -4.26 -2.26
CA LEU A 112 -2.28 -5.10 -2.46
C LEU A 112 -3.10 -4.60 -3.66
N MET A 113 -3.63 -5.55 -4.41
CA MET A 113 -4.71 -5.32 -5.37
C MET A 113 -5.92 -6.13 -4.90
N LEU A 114 -6.88 -5.45 -4.29
CA LEU A 114 -8.09 -6.07 -3.76
C LEU A 114 -9.13 -6.15 -4.87
N ARG A 115 -9.66 -7.34 -5.13
CA ARG A 115 -10.74 -7.56 -6.09
C ARG A 115 -11.89 -8.27 -5.41
N SER A 116 -13.06 -7.64 -5.43
CA SER A 116 -14.31 -8.26 -5.05
C SER A 116 -14.78 -9.15 -6.19
N THR A 117 -15.24 -10.35 -5.86
CA THR A 117 -15.90 -11.28 -6.80
C THR A 117 -17.38 -11.40 -6.47
N GLU A 118 -18.16 -11.96 -7.38
CA GLU A 118 -19.61 -12.17 -7.21
C GLU A 118 -19.96 -12.84 -5.88
N SER A 119 -20.89 -12.25 -5.15
CA SER A 119 -21.26 -12.63 -3.78
C SER A 119 -21.72 -14.08 -3.61
N ASP A 120 -22.35 -14.68 -4.62
CA ASP A 120 -22.94 -16.02 -4.52
C ASP A 120 -21.99 -17.14 -5.00
N VAL A 121 -21.21 -16.91 -6.05
CA VAL A 121 -20.43 -17.95 -6.74
C VAL A 121 -18.95 -17.60 -6.91
N GLY A 122 -18.56 -16.37 -6.60
CA GLY A 122 -17.21 -15.86 -6.77
C GLY A 122 -16.17 -16.57 -5.91
N LYS A 123 -15.01 -16.85 -6.49
CA LYS A 123 -13.82 -17.33 -5.77
C LYS A 123 -13.28 -16.20 -4.88
N TRP A 124 -12.86 -16.55 -3.68
CA TRP A 124 -12.30 -15.59 -2.72
C TRP A 124 -11.36 -16.32 -1.75
N TYR A 125 -10.51 -15.55 -1.10
CA TYR A 125 -9.59 -16.05 -0.09
C TYR A 125 -10.15 -15.77 1.30
N GLN A 126 -10.29 -16.82 2.10
CA GLN A 126 -10.64 -16.70 3.50
C GLN A 126 -9.44 -16.25 4.33
N ARG A 127 -8.24 -16.73 3.98
CA ARG A 127 -7.00 -16.27 4.59
C ARG A 127 -5.90 -16.11 3.55
N VAL A 128 -5.14 -15.05 3.70
CA VAL A 128 -3.91 -14.79 2.95
C VAL A 128 -2.74 -14.72 3.93
N THR A 129 -1.69 -15.49 3.65
CA THR A 129 -0.41 -15.43 4.37
C THR A 129 0.75 -15.27 3.40
N TRP A 130 1.94 -14.98 3.93
CA TRP A 130 3.18 -14.95 3.17
C TRP A 130 4.19 -15.95 3.70
N GLY A 131 4.98 -16.51 2.77
CA GLY A 131 6.24 -17.14 3.03
C GLY A 131 7.38 -16.15 2.87
N TYR A 132 8.35 -16.16 3.77
CA TYR A 132 9.45 -15.19 3.72
C TYR A 132 10.75 -15.91 3.34
N PRO A 133 11.08 -16.01 2.04
CA PRO A 133 12.33 -16.63 1.61
C PRO A 133 13.52 -15.89 2.24
N GLY A 134 14.37 -16.62 2.97
CA GLY A 134 15.54 -16.07 3.67
C GLY A 134 15.39 -15.94 5.19
N THR A 135 14.17 -16.06 5.75
CA THR A 135 13.97 -16.18 7.21
C THR A 135 14.14 -17.64 7.69
N SER A 136 15.23 -18.29 7.29
CA SER A 136 15.76 -19.40 8.07
C SER A 136 16.51 -18.81 9.27
N MET A 137 15.78 -18.32 10.27
CA MET A 137 16.36 -18.18 11.59
C MET A 137 16.67 -19.59 12.07
N LEU A 138 17.93 -19.96 11.88
CA LEU A 138 18.61 -21.05 12.56
C LEU A 138 18.10 -21.11 14.00
N GLN A 139 17.43 -22.21 14.36
CA GLN A 139 17.40 -22.62 15.75
C GLN A 139 18.85 -22.66 16.22
N PRO A 140 19.24 -22.01 17.33
CA PRO A 140 20.59 -22.11 17.83
C PRO A 140 20.77 -23.51 18.45
N LEU A 141 21.14 -24.49 17.63
CA LEU A 141 21.93 -25.61 18.13
C LEU A 141 23.36 -25.09 18.29
N ALA A 142 23.70 -24.76 19.53
CA ALA A 142 25.07 -24.52 19.93
C ALA A 142 25.90 -25.79 19.71
N THR A 143 26.82 -25.79 18.74
CA THR A 143 28.11 -26.51 18.86
C THR A 143 29.16 -25.96 17.87
N THR A 144 30.13 -25.24 18.44
CA THR A 144 31.58 -25.25 18.16
C THR A 144 32.11 -25.54 16.74
N ALA A 145 32.68 -24.53 16.08
CA ALA A 145 34.08 -24.50 15.57
C ALA A 145 34.32 -23.31 14.62
N ALA A 146 35.41 -22.57 14.87
CA ALA A 146 35.87 -21.39 14.13
C ALA A 146 36.80 -21.78 12.94
N PRO A 147 37.57 -20.85 12.32
CA PRO A 147 37.18 -19.93 11.26
C PRO A 147 38.06 -20.11 9.99
N LYS A 148 37.61 -19.65 8.81
CA LYS A 148 38.52 -19.31 7.69
C LYS A 148 38.08 -18.06 6.93
N ALA A 149 39.04 -17.17 6.78
CA ALA A 149 38.95 -15.85 6.19
C ALA A 149 39.02 -15.87 4.66
N SER A 150 38.49 -14.79 4.07
CA SER A 150 39.12 -13.91 3.07
C SER A 150 38.26 -13.69 1.83
N GLY A 151 38.02 -12.41 1.53
CA GLY A 151 37.98 -11.97 0.13
C GLY A 151 37.05 -10.82 -0.21
N VAL A 152 37.60 -9.60 -0.16
CA VAL A 152 37.46 -8.55 -1.20
C VAL A 152 36.05 -8.01 -1.48
N GLY A 153 35.80 -6.77 -1.06
CA GLY A 153 34.76 -5.92 -1.69
C GLY A 153 35.17 -5.51 -3.12
N PRO A 154 34.21 -5.14 -3.98
CA PRO A 154 34.07 -3.70 -4.21
C PRO A 154 32.63 -3.21 -4.41
N THR A 155 32.47 -1.93 -4.06
CA THR A 155 31.48 -0.94 -4.51
C THR A 155 30.76 -1.23 -5.83
N ALA A 156 29.43 -1.04 -5.84
CA ALA A 156 28.71 -0.56 -7.02
C ALA A 156 27.44 0.18 -6.58
N ASN A 157 27.40 1.48 -6.88
CA ASN A 157 26.17 2.26 -6.93
C ASN A 157 25.23 1.60 -7.96
N ASP A 158 24.03 1.20 -7.56
CA ASP A 158 22.99 0.73 -8.48
C ASP A 158 21.88 1.81 -8.60
N PRO A 159 21.78 2.50 -9.76
CA PRO A 159 20.79 3.54 -10.00
C PRO A 159 19.50 2.98 -10.63
N LEU A 160 18.82 2.04 -9.96
CA LEU A 160 17.58 1.44 -10.46
C LEU A 160 16.39 1.40 -9.48
N THR A 161 16.44 2.16 -8.39
CA THR A 161 15.25 2.44 -7.57
C THR A 161 14.43 3.55 -8.24
N ARG A 162 13.47 3.19 -9.08
CA ARG A 162 12.40 4.11 -9.49
C ARG A 162 11.09 3.38 -9.81
N GLY A 163 10.63 2.58 -8.86
CA GLY A 163 9.21 2.33 -8.64
C GLY A 163 8.75 3.32 -7.56
N VAL A 164 7.47 3.73 -7.57
CA VAL A 164 6.88 4.70 -6.62
C VAL A 164 7.53 4.60 -5.23
N ASP A 165 8.26 5.64 -4.84
CA ASP A 165 9.08 5.66 -3.62
C ASP A 165 8.18 5.52 -2.38
N VAL A 166 8.32 4.41 -1.67
CA VAL A 166 7.75 4.18 -0.31
C VAL A 166 8.24 5.25 0.68
N GLU A 167 9.32 5.97 0.36
CA GLU A 167 9.84 7.12 1.11
C GLU A 167 9.01 8.41 0.93
N GLN A 168 8.14 8.51 -0.08
CA GLN A 168 7.37 9.72 -0.36
C GLN A 168 6.04 9.80 0.40
N LEU A 169 5.59 8.72 1.05
CA LEU A 169 4.46 8.79 1.96
C LEU A 169 4.88 9.39 3.30
N ASN A 170 4.27 10.50 3.67
CA ASN A 170 4.55 11.21 4.88
C ASN A 170 3.36 11.16 5.84
N PHE A 171 3.63 10.63 7.03
CA PHE A 171 2.68 10.51 8.14
C PHE A 171 3.04 11.45 9.30
N ASP A 172 4.15 12.20 9.19
CA ASP A 172 4.71 13.00 10.28
C ASP A 172 4.00 14.35 10.39
N TYR A 173 2.77 14.29 10.90
CA TYR A 173 1.88 15.40 11.10
C TYR A 173 1.53 15.57 12.58
N ARG A 174 1.59 16.80 13.06
CA ARG A 174 1.09 17.20 14.38
C ARG A 174 -0.29 17.82 14.24
N ILE A 175 -1.26 17.30 15.00
CA ILE A 175 -2.64 17.82 15.04
C ILE A 175 -2.89 18.48 16.40
N SER A 176 -3.22 19.77 16.40
CA SER A 176 -3.44 20.58 17.61
C SER A 176 -4.84 21.20 17.62
N GLY A 177 -5.48 21.26 18.78
CA GLY A 177 -6.87 21.67 18.94
C GLY A 177 -7.74 20.55 19.52
N ASN A 178 -8.94 20.91 19.97
CA ASN A 178 -9.87 20.03 20.69
C ASN A 178 -11.31 20.10 20.14
N ALA A 179 -11.51 20.68 18.96
CA ALA A 179 -12.83 20.76 18.35
C ALA A 179 -13.38 19.36 17.97
N PRO A 180 -14.70 19.17 17.87
CA PRO A 180 -15.31 17.88 17.54
C PRO A 180 -14.87 17.31 16.18
N PHE A 181 -14.49 18.17 15.24
CA PHE A 181 -13.99 17.80 13.91
C PHE A 181 -12.47 17.53 13.88
N LYS A 182 -11.80 17.41 15.02
CA LYS A 182 -10.36 17.11 15.08
C LYS A 182 -10.04 15.83 14.29
N PRO A 183 -9.16 15.91 13.27
CA PRO A 183 -8.79 14.75 12.48
C PRO A 183 -8.15 13.65 13.31
N VAL A 184 -8.36 12.41 12.88
CA VAL A 184 -7.77 11.21 13.48
C VAL A 184 -6.35 11.00 12.96
N GLN A 185 -6.12 11.31 11.68
CA GLN A 185 -4.85 11.08 11.00
C GLN A 185 -4.70 12.00 9.78
N VAL A 186 -3.45 12.32 9.42
CA VAL A 186 -3.12 13.02 8.18
C VAL A 186 -1.97 12.29 7.49
N ILE A 187 -2.09 12.12 6.18
CA ILE A 187 -1.13 11.41 5.34
C ILE A 187 -0.97 12.20 4.05
N ASP A 188 0.24 12.30 3.52
CA ASP A 188 0.46 12.77 2.16
C ASP A 188 1.38 11.86 1.37
N ASN A 189 1.34 11.96 0.03
CA ASN A 189 2.22 11.24 -0.88
C ASN A 189 3.14 12.18 -1.69
N GLY A 190 3.43 13.37 -1.16
CA GLY A 190 4.14 14.43 -1.88
C GLY A 190 3.29 15.20 -2.91
N THR A 191 2.10 14.72 -3.27
CA THR A 191 1.19 15.40 -4.23
C THR A 191 -0.16 15.74 -3.61
N PHE A 192 -0.79 14.78 -2.93
CA PHE A 192 -2.07 14.92 -2.27
C PHE A 192 -1.89 14.75 -0.76
N THR A 193 -2.70 15.48 0.02
CA THR A 193 -2.83 15.32 1.46
C THR A 193 -4.23 14.81 1.76
N TRP A 194 -4.33 13.69 2.49
CA TRP A 194 -5.57 13.12 2.98
C TRP A 194 -5.69 13.35 4.48
N ILE A 195 -6.74 14.06 4.88
CA ILE A 195 -7.04 14.38 6.27
C ILE A 195 -8.22 13.52 6.72
N GLN A 196 -7.97 12.52 7.56
CA GLN A 196 -9.01 11.62 8.05
C GLN A 196 -9.84 12.29 9.14
N MET A 197 -11.12 12.50 8.86
CA MET A 197 -12.06 13.09 9.80
C MET A 197 -12.58 12.04 10.80
N PRO A 198 -13.05 12.48 11.99
CA PRO A 198 -13.64 11.58 12.97
C PRO A 198 -14.97 11.01 12.43
N ALA A 199 -15.28 9.76 12.80
CA ALA A 199 -16.42 9.03 12.26
C ALA A 199 -17.79 9.67 12.58
N ASN A 200 -17.87 10.44 13.66
CA ASN A 200 -19.06 11.15 14.12
C ASN A 200 -19.08 12.63 13.72
N ILE A 201 -18.36 13.01 12.66
CA ILE A 201 -18.37 14.38 12.17
C ILE A 201 -19.77 14.76 11.66
N GLN A 202 -20.28 15.90 12.14
CA GLN A 202 -21.59 16.42 11.74
C GLN A 202 -21.48 17.43 10.60
N ASP A 203 -20.47 18.31 10.68
CA ASP A 203 -20.22 19.38 9.71
C ASP A 203 -18.78 19.30 9.20
N TRP A 204 -18.59 19.48 7.90
CA TRP A 204 -17.26 19.49 7.29
C TRP A 204 -16.59 20.87 7.47
N PRO A 205 -15.36 20.93 8.02
CA PRO A 205 -14.68 22.20 8.22
C PRO A 205 -14.22 22.82 6.90
N ALA A 206 -14.15 24.14 6.88
CA ALA A 206 -13.40 24.84 5.85
C ALA A 206 -11.90 24.57 6.05
N VAL A 207 -11.17 24.33 4.96
CA VAL A 207 -9.74 24.04 4.98
C VAL A 207 -8.98 25.25 4.46
N PHE A 208 -8.02 25.72 5.25
CA PHE A 208 -7.16 26.84 4.90
C PHE A 208 -5.69 26.40 4.88
N TRP A 209 -4.92 27.00 4.00
CA TRP A 209 -3.47 27.05 4.09
C TRP A 209 -3.07 28.21 5.01
N VAL A 210 -2.19 27.94 5.98
CA VAL A 210 -1.51 28.99 6.73
C VAL A 210 -0.19 29.30 6.03
N THR A 211 -0.11 30.48 5.42
CA THR A 211 1.08 30.94 4.69
C THR A 211 2.22 31.28 5.64
N PRO A 212 3.48 31.40 5.15
CA PRO A 212 4.63 31.72 6.00
C PRO A 212 4.49 33.05 6.74
N ASP A 213 3.77 34.02 6.16
CA ASP A 213 3.42 35.32 6.75
C ASP A 213 2.14 35.27 7.63
N ASN A 214 1.72 34.07 8.03
CA ASN A 214 0.61 33.81 8.95
C ASN A 214 -0.75 34.36 8.45
N ARG A 215 -0.96 34.36 7.14
CA ARG A 215 -2.26 34.63 6.51
C ARG A 215 -2.96 33.33 6.17
N TYR A 216 -4.28 33.41 6.02
CA TYR A 216 -5.11 32.26 5.65
C TYR A 216 -5.55 32.37 4.20
N ALA A 217 -5.24 31.34 3.42
CA ALA A 217 -5.74 31.17 2.07
C ALA A 217 -6.72 29.99 2.05
N ALA A 218 -7.95 30.22 1.60
CA ALA A 218 -8.94 29.15 1.46
C ALA A 218 -8.47 28.13 0.41
N LEU A 219 -8.72 26.84 0.70
CA LEU A 219 -8.49 25.75 -0.22
C LEU A 219 -9.82 25.12 -0.63
N ASP A 220 -9.82 24.42 -1.75
CA ASP A 220 -10.97 23.67 -2.27
C ASP A 220 -10.73 22.16 -2.10
N PRO A 221 -10.89 21.60 -0.89
CA PRO A 221 -10.73 20.18 -0.65
C PRO A 221 -11.89 19.38 -1.28
N VAL A 222 -11.61 18.15 -1.67
CA VAL A 222 -12.63 17.19 -2.08
C VAL A 222 -12.94 16.27 -0.92
N VAL A 223 -14.23 16.14 -0.57
CA VAL A 223 -14.68 15.12 0.39
C VAL A 223 -14.63 13.75 -0.29
N ASP A 224 -13.87 12.83 0.30
CA ASP A 224 -13.65 11.48 -0.20
C ASP A 224 -13.88 10.49 0.95
N GLY A 225 -15.14 10.08 1.12
CA GLY A 225 -15.57 9.26 2.25
C GLY A 225 -15.34 9.97 3.60
N LYS A 226 -14.46 9.41 4.43
CA LYS A 226 -14.06 9.99 5.72
C LYS A 226 -12.89 10.97 5.61
N TYR A 227 -12.39 11.24 4.41
CA TYR A 227 -11.24 12.10 4.19
C TYR A 227 -11.63 13.45 3.58
N LEU A 228 -10.93 14.50 4.00
CA LEU A 228 -10.74 15.70 3.19
C LEU A 228 -9.46 15.52 2.39
N LYS A 229 -9.60 15.43 1.07
CA LYS A 229 -8.48 15.31 0.14
C LYS A 229 -8.11 16.69 -0.40
N VAL A 230 -6.87 17.10 -0.16
CA VAL A 230 -6.28 18.34 -0.67
C VAL A 230 -5.26 17.99 -1.74
N THR A 231 -5.28 18.69 -2.88
CA THR A 231 -4.37 18.48 -4.02
C THR A 231 -3.02 19.17 -3.87
N LYS A 232 -2.57 19.34 -2.62
CA LYS A 232 -1.33 20.01 -2.29
C LYS A 232 -0.79 19.54 -0.94
N VAL A 233 0.54 19.53 -0.81
CA VAL A 233 1.28 19.30 0.43
C VAL A 233 1.84 20.62 0.93
N MET A 234 1.68 20.92 2.22
CA MET A 234 1.99 22.22 2.81
C MET A 234 2.49 22.05 4.25
N HIS A 235 3.19 23.07 4.75
CA HIS A 235 3.67 23.09 6.13
C HIS A 235 2.52 23.10 7.15
N LYS A 236 1.48 23.92 6.92
CA LYS A 236 0.44 24.14 7.93
C LYS A 236 -0.94 24.33 7.31
N PHE A 237 -1.89 23.55 7.81
CA PHE A 237 -3.31 23.64 7.49
C PHE A 237 -4.09 24.11 8.73
N LEU A 238 -5.16 24.86 8.49
CA LEU A 238 -6.13 25.25 9.51
C LEU A 238 -7.51 24.75 9.08
N LEU A 239 -8.13 23.94 9.93
CA LEU A 239 -9.53 23.53 9.81
C LEU A 239 -10.38 24.43 10.69
N LYS A 240 -11.49 24.94 10.17
CA LYS A 240 -12.33 25.89 10.90
C LYS A 240 -13.82 25.67 10.68
N ILE A 241 -14.58 25.73 11.78
CA ILE A 241 -16.05 25.87 11.80
C ILE A 241 -16.38 26.98 12.79
N GLY A 242 -16.88 28.12 12.29
CA GLY A 242 -17.17 29.27 13.13
C GLY A 242 -15.94 29.77 13.91
N LYS A 243 -15.97 29.67 15.24
CA LYS A 243 -14.85 30.05 16.12
C LYS A 243 -13.92 28.90 16.47
N GLU A 244 -14.31 27.65 16.21
CA GLU A 244 -13.51 26.48 16.52
C GLU A 244 -12.46 26.24 15.45
N GLU A 245 -11.27 25.83 15.88
CA GLU A 245 -10.09 25.70 15.04
C GLU A 245 -9.30 24.43 15.40
N VAL A 246 -8.77 23.77 14.38
CA VAL A 246 -7.80 22.68 14.50
C VAL A 246 -6.65 22.94 13.55
N GLU A 247 -5.44 22.99 14.08
CA GLU A 247 -4.21 23.19 13.32
C GLU A 247 -3.56 21.83 13.01
N ILE A 248 -3.10 21.67 11.77
CA ILE A 248 -2.34 20.52 11.31
C ILE A 248 -0.99 21.03 10.80
N THR A 249 0.10 20.53 11.36
CA THR A 249 1.46 20.91 10.98
C THR A 249 2.20 19.70 10.42
N ASN A 250 2.72 19.83 9.21
CA ASN A 250 3.61 18.86 8.57
C ASN A 250 5.04 19.08 9.07
N ASN A 251 5.59 18.12 9.81
CA ASN A 251 6.93 18.24 10.39
C ASN A 251 8.05 18.05 9.35
N LYS A 252 7.75 17.50 8.16
CA LYS A 252 8.73 17.30 7.07
C LYS A 252 8.84 18.49 6.11
N VAL A 253 7.90 19.42 6.14
CA VAL A 253 7.92 20.60 5.27
C VAL A 253 8.35 21.79 6.11
N ALA A 254 9.36 22.53 5.66
CA ALA A 254 9.76 23.77 6.33
C ALA A 254 8.70 24.87 6.11
N GLN A 255 8.58 25.77 7.09
CA GLN A 255 7.66 26.91 7.04
C GLN A 255 8.11 27.97 6.02
#